data_AF-A0A352XTE7-F1
#
_entry.id   AF-A0A352XTE7-F1
#
_cell.length_a   1.000
_cell.length_b   1.000
_cell.length_c   1.000
_cell.angle_alpha   90.00
_cell.angle_beta   90.00
_cell.angle_gamma   90.00
#
_symmetry.space_group_name_H-M   'P 1'
#
loop_
_entity.id
_entity.type
_entity.pdbx_description
1 polymer ?
#
loop_
_entity_poly.entity_id
_entity_poly.type
_entity_poly.pdbx_seq_one_letter_code
_entity_poly.pdbx_strand_id
1 'polypeptide(L)' 'MSILKEPTPGDGIITLAEAALLYRAFFPVDEQIDLSNLRRRFLATNRLELLDEERPVRGRELDWRRVSRAYRYQVANE' A
#
# COMPACT_ATOMS: atom_id res chain seq x y z
N MET A 1 16.84 -2.49 24.64
CA MET A 1 16.38 -3.55 23.71
C MET A 1 14.88 -3.36 23.56
N SER A 2 14.48 -2.46 22.67
CA SER A 2 13.06 -2.12 22.51
C SER A 2 12.38 -3.29 21.81
N ILE A 3 11.48 -3.96 22.52
CA ILE A 3 10.61 -4.98 21.96
C ILE A 3 9.72 -4.23 20.97
N LEU A 4 10.11 -4.25 19.69
CA LEU A 4 9.30 -3.75 18.59
C LEU A 4 8.07 -4.66 18.54
N LYS A 5 7.01 -4.24 19.24
CA LYS A 5 5.73 -4.95 19.23
C LYS A 5 5.25 -4.95 17.79
N GLU A 6 4.97 -6.13 17.25
CA GLU A 6 4.42 -6.24 15.90
C GLU A 6 3.17 -5.34 15.82
N PRO A 7 3.08 -4.43 14.84
CA PRO A 7 1.91 -3.58 14.71
C PRO A 7 0.68 -4.46 14.52
N THR A 8 -0.44 -4.06 15.12
CA THR A 8 -1.71 -4.78 14.97
C THR A 8 -2.00 -4.97 13.48
N PRO A 9 -2.31 -6.21 13.02
CA PRO A 9 -2.67 -6.44 11.64
C PRO A 9 -3.85 -5.54 11.26
N GLY A 10 -3.71 -4.81 10.16
CA GLY A 10 -4.82 -4.02 9.60
C GLY A 10 -5.84 -4.91 8.87
N ASP A 11 -6.90 -4.31 8.34
CA ASP A 11 -8.01 -4.99 7.65
C ASP A 11 -7.64 -5.70 6.32
N GLY A 12 -6.35 -5.82 5.99
CA GLY A 12 -5.87 -6.41 4.73
C GLY A 12 -6.19 -5.58 3.47
N ILE A 13 -6.59 -4.33 3.66
CA ILE A 13 -6.98 -3.39 2.60
C ILE A 13 -5.92 -2.29 2.49
N ILE A 14 -5.51 -2.00 1.26
CA ILE A 14 -4.44 -1.04 0.95
C ILE A 14 -4.79 -0.22 -0.29
N THR A 15 -4.41 1.05 -0.29
CA THR A 15 -4.47 1.91 -1.47
C THR A 15 -3.17 1.87 -2.26
N LEU A 16 -3.20 2.25 -3.55
CA LEU A 16 -1.98 2.31 -4.37
C LEU A 16 -0.92 3.27 -3.77
N ALA A 17 -1.38 4.37 -3.17
CA ALA A 17 -0.48 5.34 -2.55
C ALA A 17 0.18 4.79 -1.28
N GLU A 18 -0.57 4.06 -0.44
CA GLU A 18 0.00 3.36 0.72
C GLU A 18 0.99 2.27 0.28
N ALA A 19 0.65 1.50 -0.77
CA ALA A 19 1.57 0.54 -1.34
C ALA A 19 2.87 1.23 -1.77
N ALA A 20 2.80 2.35 -2.49
CA ALA A 20 3.98 3.12 -2.88
C ALA A 20 4.83 3.60 -1.67
N LEU A 21 4.20 3.98 -0.57
CA LEU A 21 4.89 4.33 0.68
C LEU A 21 5.59 3.12 1.29
N LEU A 22 4.93 1.95 1.33
CA LEU A 22 5.53 0.71 1.83
C LEU A 22 6.72 0.30 0.97
N TYR A 23 6.56 0.28 -0.36
CA TYR A 23 7.67 -0.03 -1.27
C TYR A 23 8.85 0.91 -1.02
N ARG A 24 8.61 2.21 -0.83
CA ARG A 24 9.67 3.18 -0.50
C ARG A 24 10.42 2.87 0.79
N ALA A 25 9.80 2.21 1.76
CA ALA A 25 10.50 1.78 2.97
C ALA A 25 11.51 0.64 2.72
N PHE A 26 11.38 -0.10 1.62
CA PHE A 26 12.29 -1.20 1.26
C PHE A 26 13.41 -0.79 0.29
N PHE A 27 13.35 0.41 -0.30
CA PHE A 27 14.40 0.92 -1.19
C PHE A 27 15.27 1.95 -0.48
N PRO A 28 16.55 2.11 -0.89
CA PRO A 28 17.41 3.20 -0.45
C PRO A 28 16.75 4.56 -0.72
N VAL A 29 17.00 5.53 0.17
CA VAL A 29 16.39 6.87 0.08
C VAL A 29 16.79 7.61 -1.19
N ASP A 30 17.97 7.31 -1.72
CA ASP A 30 18.53 7.85 -2.96
C ASP A 30 18.00 7.16 -4.23
N GLU A 31 17.29 6.04 -4.11
CA GLU A 31 16.74 5.34 -5.26
C GLU A 31 15.40 5.97 -5.69
N GLN A 32 15.36 6.49 -6.92
CA GLN A 32 14.12 7.00 -7.49
C GLN A 32 13.21 5.83 -7.89
N ILE A 33 12.16 5.63 -7.10
CA ILE A 33 11.13 4.63 -7.41
C ILE A 33 10.23 5.19 -8.52
N ASP A 34 10.26 4.56 -9.69
CA ASP A 34 9.31 4.85 -10.76
C ASP A 34 7.90 4.36 -10.35
N LEU A 35 7.06 5.31 -9.93
CA LEU A 35 5.69 5.05 -9.48
C LEU A 35 4.83 4.40 -10.58
N SER A 36 5.10 4.70 -11.85
CA SER A 36 4.35 4.14 -12.98
C SER A 36 4.60 2.65 -13.14
N ASN A 37 5.85 2.22 -13.04
CA ASN A 37 6.26 0.82 -13.07
C ASN A 37 5.80 0.10 -11.80
N LEU A 38 5.88 0.75 -10.64
CA LEU A 38 5.34 0.18 -9.41
C LEU A 38 3.84 -0.08 -9.52
N ARG A 39 3.06 0.89 -10.01
CA ARG A 39 1.63 0.71 -10.27
C ARG A 39 1.36 -0.43 -11.25
N ARG A 40 2.14 -0.53 -12.33
CA ARG A 40 2.03 -1.62 -13.30
C ARG A 40 2.25 -2.97 -12.62
N ARG A 41 3.33 -3.12 -11.85
CA ARG A 41 3.65 -4.36 -11.13
C ARG A 41 2.60 -4.69 -10.07
N PHE A 42 2.14 -3.68 -9.34
CA PHE A 42 1.09 -3.80 -8.32
C PHE A 42 -0.16 -4.43 -8.94
N LEU A 43 -0.68 -3.86 -10.02
CA LEU A 43 -1.87 -4.36 -10.72
C LEU A 43 -1.62 -5.67 -11.48
N ALA A 44 -0.38 -5.94 -11.93
CA ALA A 44 -0.04 -7.16 -12.66
C ALA A 44 -0.07 -8.44 -11.79
N THR A 45 -0.10 -8.30 -10.47
CA THR A 45 -0.12 -9.47 -9.57
C THR A 45 -1.40 -10.29 -9.68
N ASN A 46 -2.51 -9.74 -10.21
CA ASN A 46 -3.85 -10.34 -10.23
C ASN A 46 -4.34 -10.88 -8.86
N ARG A 47 -3.66 -10.50 -7.77
CA ARG A 47 -4.01 -10.86 -6.39
C ARG A 47 -4.69 -9.71 -5.65
N LEU A 48 -4.89 -8.58 -6.33
CA LEU A 48 -5.50 -7.39 -5.75
C LEU A 48 -6.92 -7.26 -6.26
N GLU A 49 -7.85 -7.47 -5.35
CA GLU A 49 -9.27 -7.25 -5.60
C GLU A 49 -9.57 -5.77 -5.37
N LEU A 50 -10.06 -5.09 -6.42
CA LEU A 50 -10.54 -3.71 -6.30
C LEU A 50 -11.84 -3.69 -5.48
N LEU A 51 -11.89 -2.86 -4.45
CA LEU A 51 -13.09 -2.63 -3.66
C LEU A 51 -13.83 -1.41 -4.18
N ASP A 52 -15.17 -1.41 -4.03
CA ASP A 52 -16.04 -0.27 -4.35
C ASP A 52 -16.05 0.78 -3.21
N GLU A 53 -14.88 1.00 -2.60
CA GLU A 53 -14.68 2.02 -1.56
C GLU A 53 -13.40 2.80 -1.82
N GLU A 54 -13.45 4.10 -1.56
CA GLU A 54 -12.28 4.97 -1.56
C GLU A 54 -11.89 5.26 -0.13
N ARG A 55 -10.60 5.09 0.18
CA ARG A 55 -10.07 5.31 1.53
C ARG A 55 -9.07 6.46 1.52
N PRO A 56 -9.01 7.25 2.61
CA PRO A 56 -7.92 8.19 2.82
C PRO A 56 -6.60 7.43 2.92
N VAL A 57 -5.55 7.96 2.29
CA VAL A 57 -4.21 7.39 2.32
C VAL A 57 -3.58 7.59 3.70
N ARG A 58 -3.42 6.51 4.47
CA ARG A 58 -2.77 6.55 5.80
C ARG A 58 -1.32 7.03 5.65
N GLY A 59 -0.84 7.86 6.59
CA GLY A 59 0.48 8.50 6.49
C GLY A 59 0.53 9.77 5.63
N ARG A 60 -0.60 10.19 5.03
CA ARG A 60 -0.80 11.53 4.46
C ARG A 60 -2.09 12.16 4.96
N GLU A 61 -2.40 11.95 6.23
CA GLU A 61 -3.66 12.37 6.87
C GLU A 61 -3.89 13.89 6.84
N LEU A 62 -2.84 14.70 6.69
CA LEU A 62 -2.93 16.16 6.50
C LEU A 62 -3.45 16.58 5.11
N ASP A 63 -3.54 15.66 4.15
CA ASP A 63 -3.95 15.92 2.77
C ASP A 63 -5.31 15.24 2.51
N TRP A 64 -6.38 15.90 2.97
CA TRP A 64 -7.79 15.47 2.85
C TRP A 64 -8.25 15.20 1.41
N ARG A 65 -7.47 15.58 0.40
CA ARG A 65 -7.74 15.35 -1.03
C ARG A 65 -7.19 14.03 -1.56
N ARG A 66 -6.51 13.24 -0.74
CA ARG A 66 -5.91 11.96 -1.15
C ARG A 66 -6.76 10.80 -0.68
N VAL A 67 -7.98 10.73 -1.19
CA VAL A 67 -8.73 9.47 -1.26
C VAL A 67 -8.20 8.67 -2.45
N SER A 68 -8.09 7.36 -2.28
CA SER A 68 -7.66 6.46 -3.33
C SER A 68 -8.45 5.17 -3.27
N ARG A 69 -8.64 4.54 -4.42
CA ARG A 69 -9.30 3.25 -4.53
C ARG A 69 -8.62 2.23 -3.61
N ALA A 70 -9.45 1.54 -2.84
CA ALA A 70 -9.00 0.50 -1.94
C ALA A 70 -8.86 -0.83 -2.69
N TYR A 71 -7.81 -1.58 -2.36
CA TYR A 71 -7.55 -2.91 -2.89
C TYR A 71 -7.39 -3.89 -1.73
N ARG A 72 -7.99 -5.08 -1.84
CA ARG A 72 -7.75 -6.18 -0.90
C ARG A 72 -6.77 -7.16 -1.50
N TYR A 73 -5.75 -7.54 -0.74
CA TYR A 73 -4.86 -8.62 -1.13
C TYR A 73 -5.54 -9.97 -0.89
N GLN A 74 -5.71 -10.75 -1.96
CA GLN A 74 -6.12 -12.15 -1.88
C GLN A 74 -4.89 -12.99 -1.54
N VAL A 75 -4.83 -13.45 -0.30
CA VAL A 75 -3.91 -14.52 0.08
C VAL A 75 -4.38 -15.74 -0.69
N ALA A 76 -3.59 -16.21 -1.64
CA ALA A 76 -3.83 -17.53 -2.23
C ALA A 76 -3.80 -18.52 -1.06
N ASN A 77 -4.93 -19.16 -0.77
CA ASN A 77 -4.94 -20.32 0.11
C ASN A 77 -4.07 -21.37 -0.58
N GLU A 78 -2.83 -21.50 -0.10
CA GLU A 78 -1.93 -22.60 -0.42
C GLU A 78 -2.22 -23.77 0.53
#